data_AF-A0A6B8RJ58-F1
#
_entry.id   AF-A0A6B8RJ58-F1
#
_cell.length_a   1.000
_cell.length_b   1.000
_cell.length_c   1.000
_cell.angle_alpha   90.00
_cell.angle_beta   90.00
_cell.angle_gamma   90.00
#
_symmetry.space_group_name_H-M   'P 1'
#
loop_
_entity.id
_entity.type
_entity.pdbx_description
1 polymer ?
#
loop_
_entity_poly.entity_id
_entity_poly.type
_entity_poly.pdbx_seq_one_letter_code
_entity_poly.pdbx_strand_id
1 'polypeptide(L)'
;MSMPTIPEELFRPTIREAVIDLFKSIAMEETAISHLLNAEAEKIQAFVGHQMDFPTNPTNLDILRFNQSVTKLVDIIVMKEWLLFRKLETSLEILAYDNSNENHYEDEYEEE
;
A
#
# COMPACT_ATOMS: atom_id res chain seq x y z
N MET A 1 31.83 27.10 0.30
CA MET A 1 30.36 27.14 0.46
C MET A 1 30.03 26.45 1.77
N SER A 2 29.39 27.13 2.72
CA SER A 2 28.97 26.48 3.97
C SER A 2 27.81 25.54 3.67
N MET A 3 27.86 24.34 4.26
CA MET A 3 26.78 23.36 4.17
C MET A 3 25.52 23.96 4.82
N PRO A 4 24.33 23.82 4.21
CA PRO A 4 23.09 24.31 4.82
C PRO A 4 22.79 23.52 6.09
N THR A 5 22.55 24.23 7.20
CA THR A 5 22.11 23.63 8.47
C THR A 5 20.60 23.50 8.47
N ILE A 6 20.11 22.27 8.65
CA ILE A 6 18.69 21.99 8.84
C ILE A 6 18.31 22.48 10.25
N PRO A 7 17.30 23.36 10.40
CA PRO A 7 16.87 23.82 11.71
C PRO A 7 16.30 22.66 12.55
N GLU A 8 16.51 22.70 13.86
CA GLU A 8 15.91 21.73 14.79
C GLU A 8 14.38 21.90 14.80
N GLU A 9 13.67 20.83 14.50
CA GLU A 9 12.21 20.78 14.57
C GLU A 9 11.80 20.36 15.99
N LEU A 10 10.99 21.19 16.65
CA LEU A 10 10.52 20.99 18.03
C LEU A 10 9.66 19.72 18.23
N PHE A 11 9.12 19.15 17.16
CA PHE A 11 8.17 18.03 17.21
C PHE A 11 8.51 16.96 16.16
N ARG A 12 9.76 16.53 16.12
CA ARG A 12 10.14 15.39 15.28
C ARG A 12 9.55 14.10 15.86
N PRO A 13 8.76 13.32 15.10
CA PRO A 13 8.24 12.05 15.58
C PRO A 13 9.39 11.06 15.85
N THR A 14 9.18 10.19 16.83
CA THR A 14 10.07 9.05 17.07
C THR A 14 10.04 8.07 15.88
N ILE A 15 11.04 7.22 15.76
CA ILE A 15 11.09 6.19 14.70
C ILE A 15 9.85 5.28 14.80
N ARG A 16 9.47 4.88 16.02
CA ARG A 16 8.27 4.09 16.27
C ARG A 16 6.99 4.78 15.79
N GLU A 17 6.80 6.06 16.09
CA GLU A 17 5.64 6.83 15.61
C GLU A 17 5.61 6.92 14.09
N ALA A 18 6.76 7.20 13.45
CA ALA A 18 6.87 7.24 12.00
C ALA A 18 6.54 5.89 11.35
N VAL A 19 7.01 4.77 11.92
CA VAL A 19 6.68 3.42 11.44
C VAL A 19 5.19 3.10 11.59
N ILE A 20 4.57 3.49 12.72
CA ILE A 20 3.12 3.34 12.90
C ILE A 20 2.35 4.12 11.85
N ASP A 21 2.77 5.35 11.53
CA ASP A 21 2.14 6.15 10.49
C ASP A 21 2.34 5.57 9.09
N LEU A 22 3.48 4.93 8.82
CA LEU A 22 3.69 4.15 7.59
C LEU A 22 2.72 2.97 7.51
N PHE A 23 2.51 2.22 8.61
CA PHE A 23 1.52 1.12 8.64
C PHE A 23 0.10 1.62 8.42
N LYS A 24 -0.29 2.76 9.01
CA LYS A 24 -1.58 3.39 8.73
C LYS A 24 -1.70 3.76 7.26
N SER A 25 -0.66 4.34 6.66
CA SER A 25 -0.65 4.69 5.24
C SER A 25 -0.81 3.46 4.35
N ILE A 26 -0.17 2.33 4.69
CA ILE A 26 -0.33 1.07 3.97
C ILE A 26 -1.78 0.58 4.08
N ALA A 27 -2.36 0.55 5.29
CA ALA A 27 -3.74 0.13 5.52
C ALA A 27 -4.77 1.02 4.77
N MET A 28 -4.51 2.33 4.68
CA MET A 28 -5.34 3.24 3.89
C MET A 28 -5.26 2.94 2.40
N GLU A 29 -4.07 2.61 1.89
CA GLU A 29 -3.87 2.26 0.49
C GLU A 29 -4.53 0.92 0.13
N GLU A 30 -4.42 -0.09 1.00
CA GLU A 30 -5.16 -1.36 0.92
C GLU A 30 -6.69 -1.14 0.86
N THR A 31 -7.20 -0.26 1.74
CA THR A 31 -8.63 0.09 1.75
C THR A 31 -9.05 0.74 0.43
N ALA A 32 -8.23 1.63 -0.13
CA ALA A 32 -8.49 2.25 -1.42
C ALA A 32 -8.49 1.22 -2.57
N ILE A 33 -7.58 0.25 -2.55
CA ILE A 33 -7.53 -0.85 -3.53
C ILE A 33 -8.79 -1.72 -3.43
N SER A 34 -9.25 -2.04 -2.22
CA SER A 34 -10.50 -2.78 -2.00
C SER A 34 -11.71 -2.08 -2.63
N HIS A 35 -11.83 -0.76 -2.43
CA HIS A 35 -12.90 0.03 -3.07
C HIS A 35 -12.79 0.02 -4.60
N LEU A 36 -11.58 0.11 -5.14
CA LEU A 36 -11.34 0.06 -6.58
C LEU A 36 -11.71 -1.32 -7.17
N LEU A 37 -11.37 -2.41 -6.48
CA LEU A 37 -11.79 -3.77 -6.86
C LEU A 37 -13.31 -3.91 -6.84
N ASN A 38 -13.98 -3.39 -5.82
CA ASN A 38 -15.44 -3.43 -5.75
C ASN A 38 -16.09 -2.63 -6.88
N ALA A 39 -15.59 -1.43 -7.15
CA ALA A 39 -16.06 -0.62 -8.28
C ALA A 39 -15.86 -1.33 -9.63
N GLU A 40 -14.74 -2.04 -9.81
CA GLU A 40 -14.53 -2.86 -10.99
C GLU A 40 -15.52 -4.03 -11.07
N ALA A 41 -15.80 -4.70 -9.95
CA ALA A 41 -16.78 -5.78 -9.88
C ALA A 41 -18.19 -5.30 -10.25
N GLU A 42 -18.62 -4.16 -9.73
CA GLU A 42 -19.89 -3.52 -10.08
C GLU A 42 -19.95 -3.16 -11.58
N LYS A 43 -18.85 -2.66 -12.15
CA LYS A 43 -18.74 -2.37 -13.58
C LYS A 43 -18.87 -3.65 -14.43
N ILE A 44 -18.23 -4.75 -14.00
CA ILE A 44 -18.36 -6.06 -14.66
C ILE A 44 -19.81 -6.53 -14.61
N GLN A 45 -20.47 -6.43 -13.46
CA GLN A 45 -21.85 -6.83 -13.30
C GLN A 45 -22.79 -5.99 -14.18
N ALA A 46 -22.56 -4.67 -14.29
CA ALA A 46 -23.33 -3.80 -15.17
C ALA A 46 -23.12 -4.15 -16.65
N PHE A 47 -21.91 -4.57 -17.05
CA PHE A 47 -21.60 -4.98 -18.41
C PHE A 47 -22.23 -6.33 -18.79
N VAL A 48 -22.11 -7.33 -17.91
CA VAL A 48 -22.61 -8.70 -18.13
C VAL A 48 -24.13 -8.80 -17.92
N GLY A 49 -24.70 -7.94 -17.07
CA GLY A 49 -26.09 -7.99 -16.67
C GLY A 49 -26.36 -9.01 -15.57
N HIS A 50 -27.46 -8.82 -14.83
CA HIS A 50 -27.81 -9.66 -13.67
C HIS A 50 -28.08 -11.12 -14.04
N GLN A 51 -28.49 -11.40 -15.28
CA GLN A 51 -28.80 -12.73 -15.77
C GLN A 51 -27.78 -13.20 -16.83
N MET A 52 -26.61 -12.55 -16.91
CA MET A 52 -25.64 -12.75 -17.99
C MET A 52 -26.24 -12.50 -19.38
N ASP A 53 -27.17 -11.55 -19.43
CA ASP A 53 -27.99 -11.20 -20.58
C ASP A 53 -27.36 -10.12 -21.47
N PHE A 54 -26.26 -9.51 -21.03
CA PHE A 54 -25.52 -8.45 -21.74
C PHE A 54 -26.45 -7.35 -22.27
N PRO A 55 -27.00 -6.49 -21.40
CA PRO A 55 -28.11 -5.58 -21.74
C PRO A 55 -27.82 -4.60 -22.89
N THR A 56 -26.54 -4.35 -23.19
CA THR A 56 -26.10 -3.47 -24.28
C THR A 56 -25.88 -4.20 -25.63
N ASN A 57 -26.11 -5.51 -25.69
CA ASN A 57 -25.80 -6.38 -26.84
C ASN A 57 -24.38 -6.12 -27.43
N PRO A 58 -23.32 -6.25 -26.63
CA PRO A 58 -21.95 -6.04 -27.07
C PRO A 58 -21.55 -7.09 -28.11
N THR A 59 -20.67 -6.72 -29.04
CA THR A 59 -20.06 -7.69 -29.95
C THR A 59 -19.03 -8.56 -29.23
N ASN A 60 -18.65 -9.70 -29.80
CA ASN A 60 -17.55 -10.52 -29.27
C ASN A 60 -16.24 -9.72 -29.13
N LEU A 61 -16.01 -8.74 -30.01
CA LEU A 61 -14.84 -7.87 -29.93
C LEU A 61 -14.91 -6.94 -28.72
N ASP A 62 -16.10 -6.43 -28.38
CA ASP A 62 -16.31 -5.58 -27.21
C ASP A 62 -16.14 -6.37 -25.91
N ILE A 63 -16.64 -7.60 -25.86
CA ILE A 63 -16.43 -8.52 -24.73
C ILE A 63 -14.93 -8.79 -24.53
N LEU A 64 -14.19 -9.08 -25.61
CA LEU A 64 -12.75 -9.33 -25.53
C LEU A 64 -12.00 -8.09 -25.02
N ARG A 65 -12.32 -6.91 -25.54
CA ARG A 65 -11.72 -5.64 -25.11
C ARG A 65 -12.02 -5.34 -23.64
N PHE A 66 -13.26 -5.58 -23.21
CA PHE A 66 -13.67 -5.40 -21.83
C PHE A 66 -12.87 -6.33 -20.90
N ASN A 67 -12.80 -7.62 -21.24
CA ASN A 67 -12.04 -8.61 -20.47
C ASN A 67 -10.55 -8.23 -20.37
N GLN A 68 -9.93 -7.83 -21.49
CA GLN A 68 -8.55 -7.34 -21.50
C GLN A 68 -8.33 -6.11 -20.60
N SER A 69 -9.31 -5.21 -20.53
CA SER A 69 -9.25 -4.06 -19.62
C SER A 69 -9.27 -4.49 -18.15
N VAL A 70 -10.12 -5.46 -17.80
CA VAL A 70 -10.21 -6.01 -16.44
C VAL A 70 -8.89 -6.71 -16.07
N THR A 71 -8.34 -7.54 -16.95
CA THR A 71 -7.05 -8.22 -16.72
C THR A 71 -5.93 -7.22 -16.46
N LYS A 72 -5.84 -6.14 -17.27
CA LYS A 72 -4.84 -5.08 -17.06
C LYS A 72 -4.98 -4.42 -15.69
N LEU A 73 -6.21 -4.19 -15.23
CA LEU A 73 -6.43 -3.61 -13.91
C LEU A 73 -5.95 -4.56 -12.81
N VAL A 74 -6.28 -5.84 -12.91
CA VAL A 74 -5.83 -6.88 -11.97
C VAL A 74 -4.30 -6.96 -11.94
N ASP A 75 -3.63 -6.94 -13.09
CA ASP A 75 -2.16 -6.94 -13.17
C ASP A 75 -1.56 -5.74 -12.43
N ILE A 76 -2.14 -4.55 -12.60
CA ILE A 76 -1.71 -3.32 -11.91
C ILE A 76 -1.90 -3.45 -10.40
N ILE A 77 -3.03 -4.00 -9.95
CA ILE A 77 -3.31 -4.21 -8.53
C ILE A 77 -2.31 -5.20 -7.94
N VAL A 78 -2.02 -6.32 -8.60
CA VAL A 78 -1.02 -7.30 -8.12
C VAL A 78 0.36 -6.67 -7.95
N MET A 79 0.80 -5.84 -8.91
CA MET A 79 2.05 -5.09 -8.76
C MET A 79 2.01 -4.13 -7.57
N LYS A 80 0.84 -3.54 -7.31
CA LYS A 80 0.64 -2.60 -6.21
C LYS A 80 0.66 -3.29 -4.83
N GLU A 81 -0.01 -4.42 -4.70
CA GLU A 81 0.02 -5.31 -3.53
C GLU A 81 1.46 -5.72 -3.20
N TRP A 82 2.25 -6.09 -4.22
CA TRP A 82 3.66 -6.41 -4.02
C TRP A 82 4.46 -5.21 -3.50
N LEU A 83 4.23 -4.00 -4.03
CA LEU A 83 4.89 -2.80 -3.53
C LEU A 83 4.51 -2.49 -2.07
N LEU A 84 3.25 -2.67 -1.71
CA LEU A 84 2.75 -2.49 -0.34
C LEU A 84 3.39 -3.49 0.62
N PHE A 85 3.47 -4.75 0.21
CA PHE A 85 4.17 -5.80 0.96
C PHE A 85 5.63 -5.44 1.20
N ARG A 86 6.36 -4.98 0.17
CA ARG A 86 7.76 -4.54 0.30
C ARG A 86 7.91 -3.36 1.27
N LYS A 87 7.00 -2.38 1.24
CA LYS A 87 7.01 -1.26 2.20
C LYS A 87 6.79 -1.75 3.64
N LEU A 88 5.89 -2.73 3.82
CA LEU A 88 5.62 -3.33 5.12
C LEU A 88 6.87 -4.04 5.68
N GLU A 89 7.52 -4.88 4.86
CA GLU A 89 8.77 -5.56 5.22
C GLU A 89 9.85 -4.57 5.66
N THR A 90 10.11 -3.54 4.85
CA THR A 90 11.11 -2.52 5.20
C THR A 90 10.75 -1.76 6.48
N SER A 91 9.48 -1.47 6.71
CA SER A 91 9.03 -0.79 7.93
C SER A 91 9.22 -1.66 9.18
N LEU A 92 9.05 -2.98 9.06
CA LEU A 92 9.34 -3.95 10.12
C LEU A 92 10.85 -4.06 10.40
N GLU A 93 11.68 -4.07 9.35
CA GLU A 93 13.14 -4.08 9.47
C GLU A 93 13.65 -2.83 10.22
N ILE A 94 13.13 -1.64 9.89
CA ILE A 94 13.46 -0.39 10.57
C ILE A 94 13.10 -0.48 12.06
N LEU A 95 11.91 -1.00 12.39
CA LEU A 95 11.47 -1.14 13.77
C LEU A 95 12.32 -2.14 14.56
N ALA A 96 12.71 -3.25 13.93
CA ALA A 96 13.60 -4.22 14.55
C ALA A 96 14.99 -3.63 14.85
N TYR A 97 15.53 -2.84 13.92
CA TYR A 97 16.80 -2.13 14.10
C TYR A 97 16.73 -1.10 15.24
N ASP A 98 15.65 -0.32 15.31
CA ASP A 98 15.40 0.65 16.38
C ASP A 98 15.39 -0.02 17.77
N ASN A 99 14.64 -1.12 17.92
CA ASN A 99 14.60 -1.89 19.17
C ASN A 99 16.00 -2.44 19.54
N SER A 100 16.79 -2.91 18.57
CA SER A 100 18.12 -3.47 18.86
C SER A 100 19.11 -2.40 19.33
N ASN A 101 18.99 -1.15 18.86
CA ASN A 101 19.80 -0.06 19.36
C ASN A 101 19.38 0.36 20.76
N GLU A 102 18.07 0.33 21.08
CA GLU A 102 17.55 0.67 22.41
C GLU A 102 18.10 -0.26 23.50
N ASN A 103 18.16 -1.58 23.24
CA ASN A 103 18.74 -2.55 24.19
C ASN A 103 20.26 -2.36 24.38
N HIS A 104 20.99 -1.91 23.35
CA HIS A 104 22.43 -1.77 23.44
C HIS A 104 22.87 -0.60 24.34
N TYR A 105 22.01 0.41 24.49
CA TYR A 105 22.24 1.51 25.42
C TYR A 105 21.87 1.14 26.86
N GLU A 106 20.85 0.31 27.10
CA GLU A 106 20.49 -0.10 28.47
C GLU A 106 21.58 -0.97 29.13
N ASP A 107 22.21 -1.88 28.38
CA ASP A 107 23.28 -2.73 28.89
C ASP A 107 24.57 -1.95 29.25
N GLU A 108 24.81 -0.79 28.62
CA GLU A 108 26.02 0.03 28.84
C GLU A 108 25.95 0.86 30.15
N TYR A 109 24.74 1.07 30.70
CA TYR A 109 24.54 1.82 31.96
C TYR A 109 24.34 0.93 33.20
N GLU A 110 24.24 -0.40 33.03
CA GLU A 110 24.17 -1.33 34.18
C GLU A 110 25.54 -1.84 34.66
N GLU A 111 26.65 -1.49 33.99
CA GLU A 111 28.03 -1.87 34.37
C GLU A 111 28.79 -0.84 35.26
N GLU A 112 28.14 0.18 35.85
CA GLU A 112 28.75 1.10 36.84
C GLU A 112 28.38 0.81 38.32
#